data_AF-A0A352Y1T7-F1
#
_entry.id   AF-A0A352Y1T7-F1
#
_cell.length_a   1.000
_cell.length_b   1.000
_cell.length_c   1.000
_cell.angle_alpha   90.00
_cell.angle_beta   90.00
_cell.angle_gamma   90.00
#
_symmetry.space_group_name_H-M   'P 1'
#
loop_
_entity.id
_entity.type
_entity.pdbx_description
1 polymer ?
#
loop_
_entity_poly.entity_id
_entity_poly.type
_entity_poly.pdbx_seq_one_letter_code
_entity_poly.pdbx_strand_id
1 'polypeptide(L)'
;RDRYMPLMFNEAELAAMWDVKEVFDPQSLLNPGKVFPTKDTRRGGGGEEKGGDPWVAQSGMMAGNDLSPVRDEGDASVPTPLHTAPAPTRQGPTRQVDTMSPTSAEEAANILLSATEARRGVRIRGCAETSQERGDALSLVLSTTQLQGIKTYAADDLYVTVGAGTTLAEIQAFLAPEQKQVPMATPWSGATIGGLIATNVNAPLRMRYGSIRDLVLCATVVLADGRVLRVGRPVIKNVAGFDLVKVFVGAHGTLGLITDVTLKLVVQPRTQRTLLIPVADYRHGLAWARKLLPLAMVASALLLCKDCAIPGDSQSPTSPYMLVYSAEGVAEDVQAELDQVRKVLRTMGTMEAHEPIEVEGLSGTEIWAALLAGSTGKLQVRAGVAAKDVATYINDQADVLNEGAFLADMSSGLVYAVATRVDAVEEARAWLEKIRRPAIEMDGYAVVMDMPGDWQGVINRWGYQPQAMDLMQRLKQRWDQQGILNGGEFIV
;
A
#
# COMPACT_ATOMS: atom_id res chain seq x y z
N ARG A 1 -27.87 24.15 -9.71
CA ARG A 1 -27.04 23.03 -9.17
C ARG A 1 -26.09 23.56 -8.10
N ASP A 2 -25.33 24.59 -8.45
CA ASP A 2 -24.23 25.15 -7.66
C ASP A 2 -24.66 25.60 -6.26
N ARG A 3 -25.88 26.14 -6.11
CA ARG A 3 -26.52 26.46 -4.82
C ARG A 3 -26.55 25.31 -3.79
N TYR A 4 -26.52 24.05 -4.23
CA TYR A 4 -26.58 22.88 -3.35
C TYR A 4 -25.24 22.13 -3.24
N MET A 5 -24.23 22.47 -4.05
CA MET A 5 -22.90 21.84 -3.97
C MET A 5 -22.23 22.07 -2.59
N PRO A 6 -22.27 23.27 -1.98
CA PRO A 6 -21.73 23.51 -0.64
C PRO A 6 -22.42 22.74 0.51
N LEU A 7 -23.62 22.18 0.27
CA LEU A 7 -24.30 21.30 1.23
C LEU A 7 -23.87 19.83 1.10
N MET A 8 -23.23 19.48 -0.01
CA MET A 8 -22.76 18.12 -0.29
C MET A 8 -21.25 17.96 -0.11
N PHE A 9 -20.49 19.01 -0.39
CA PHE A 9 -19.05 19.04 -0.31
C PHE A 9 -18.60 20.34 0.35
N ASN A 10 -17.62 20.27 1.24
CA ASN A 10 -16.95 21.48 1.70
C ASN A 10 -16.07 22.07 0.59
N GLU A 11 -15.56 23.29 0.79
CA GLU A 11 -14.76 23.98 -0.24
C GLU A 11 -13.46 23.23 -0.58
N ALA A 12 -12.80 22.64 0.42
CA ALA A 12 -11.55 21.90 0.24
C ALA A 12 -11.75 20.59 -0.53
N GLU A 13 -12.84 19.85 -0.26
CA GLU A 13 -13.26 18.65 -1.01
C GLU A 13 -13.57 18.99 -2.47
N LEU A 14 -14.33 20.07 -2.71
CA LEU A 14 -14.67 20.51 -4.06
C LEU A 14 -13.43 21.04 -4.81
N ALA A 15 -12.48 21.66 -4.11
CA ALA A 15 -11.18 22.03 -4.67
C ALA A 15 -10.37 20.78 -5.05
N ALA A 16 -10.25 19.78 -4.16
CA ALA A 16 -9.52 18.54 -4.44
C ALA A 16 -10.11 17.75 -5.63
N MET A 17 -11.44 17.73 -5.79
CA MET A 17 -12.07 17.15 -6.98
C MET A 17 -11.78 17.94 -8.28
N TRP A 18 -11.66 19.27 -8.17
CA TRP A 18 -11.22 20.13 -9.28
C TRP A 18 -9.74 19.90 -9.62
N ASP A 19 -8.87 19.80 -8.61
CA ASP A 19 -7.44 19.50 -8.78
C ASP A 19 -7.28 18.22 -9.61
N VAL A 20 -7.99 17.14 -9.25
CA VAL A 20 -8.02 15.88 -10.01
C VAL A 20 -8.57 16.09 -11.43
N LYS A 21 -9.70 16.80 -11.60
CA LYS A 21 -10.29 17.06 -12.94
C LYS A 21 -9.29 17.76 -13.87
N GLU A 22 -8.49 18.71 -13.36
CA GLU A 22 -7.49 19.44 -14.13
C GLU A 22 -6.16 18.69 -14.33
N VAL A 23 -5.90 17.59 -13.60
CA VAL A 23 -4.78 16.70 -13.95
C VAL A 23 -5.18 15.84 -15.15
N PHE A 24 -6.38 15.23 -15.10
CA PHE A 24 -6.90 14.36 -16.17
C PHE A 24 -7.29 15.10 -17.46
N ASP A 25 -7.88 16.30 -17.35
CA ASP A 25 -8.38 17.07 -18.48
C ASP A 25 -8.10 18.58 -18.24
N PRO A 26 -6.84 19.01 -18.43
CA PRO A 26 -6.41 20.40 -18.18
C PRO A 26 -7.05 21.42 -19.12
N GLN A 27 -7.50 21.00 -20.30
CA GLN A 27 -8.19 21.83 -21.28
C GLN A 27 -9.71 21.85 -21.09
N SER A 28 -10.23 21.08 -20.13
CA SER A 28 -11.66 20.95 -19.82
C SER A 28 -12.55 20.52 -21.01
N LEU A 29 -12.01 19.71 -21.93
CA LEU A 29 -12.72 19.21 -23.11
C LEU A 29 -13.82 18.19 -22.76
N LEU A 30 -13.65 17.45 -21.67
CA LEU A 30 -14.52 16.33 -21.29
C LEU A 30 -15.67 16.80 -20.40
N ASN A 31 -16.85 16.93 -21.00
CA ASN A 31 -18.14 17.20 -20.33
C ASN A 31 -18.10 18.41 -19.35
N PRO A 32 -17.74 19.62 -19.81
CA PRO A 32 -17.75 20.82 -18.96
C PRO A 32 -19.12 21.03 -18.28
N GLY A 33 -19.12 21.43 -17.00
CA GLY A 33 -20.35 21.66 -16.22
C GLY A 33 -21.11 20.42 -15.76
N LYS A 34 -20.82 19.21 -16.28
CA LYS A 34 -21.66 18.01 -16.03
C LYS A 34 -21.52 17.40 -14.65
N VAL A 35 -20.34 17.47 -14.02
CA VAL A 35 -20.09 16.96 -12.66
C VAL A 35 -19.76 18.10 -11.72
N PHE A 36 -18.89 19.00 -12.16
CA PHE A 36 -18.41 20.16 -11.41
C PHE A 36 -18.88 21.47 -12.05
N PRO A 37 -19.27 22.49 -11.27
CA PRO A 37 -19.64 23.82 -11.78
C PRO A 37 -18.50 24.45 -12.58
N THR A 38 -18.76 24.99 -13.77
CA THR A 38 -17.74 25.68 -14.59
C THR A 38 -17.13 26.86 -13.83
N LYS A 39 -15.83 27.13 -14.05
CA LYS A 39 -15.07 28.12 -13.26
C LYS A 39 -15.71 29.51 -13.19
N ASP A 40 -16.41 29.94 -14.24
CA ASP A 40 -17.11 31.23 -14.28
C ASP A 40 -18.21 31.35 -13.21
N THR A 41 -18.86 30.25 -12.82
CA THR A 41 -19.90 30.26 -11.77
C THR A 41 -19.34 30.49 -10.36
N ARG A 42 -18.01 30.39 -10.14
CA ARG A 42 -17.38 30.74 -8.85
C ARG A 42 -17.27 32.26 -8.63
N ARG A 43 -17.39 33.10 -9.66
CA ARG A 43 -17.34 34.58 -9.54
C ARG A 43 -18.70 35.26 -9.72
N GLY A 44 -19.72 34.56 -10.21
CA GLY A 44 -21.02 35.11 -10.60
C GLY A 44 -22.07 35.24 -9.49
N GLY A 45 -21.71 35.78 -8.32
CA GLY A 45 -22.66 36.10 -7.25
C GLY A 45 -23.49 37.36 -7.50
N GLY A 46 -23.95 37.57 -8.74
CA GLY A 46 -24.64 38.78 -9.20
C GLY A 46 -24.05 39.33 -10.49
N GLY A 47 -24.86 39.42 -11.55
CA GLY A 47 -24.45 39.94 -12.86
C GLY A 47 -25.27 39.31 -13.99
N GLU A 48 -25.92 40.15 -14.80
CA GLU A 48 -26.88 39.76 -15.85
C GLU A 48 -26.27 38.95 -17.00
N GLU A 49 -27.10 38.12 -17.64
CA GLU A 49 -26.78 37.52 -18.94
C GLU A 49 -26.61 38.59 -20.02
N LYS A 50 -25.43 38.64 -20.66
CA LYS A 50 -25.30 39.17 -22.03
C LYS A 50 -24.37 38.28 -22.85
N GLY A 51 -24.90 37.74 -23.94
CA GLY A 51 -24.12 36.98 -24.92
C GLY A 51 -23.27 37.89 -25.81
N GLY A 52 -22.21 37.30 -26.37
CA GLY A 52 -21.33 37.95 -27.34
C GLY A 52 -20.11 37.07 -27.67
N ASP A 53 -20.08 36.54 -28.88
CA ASP A 53 -18.90 35.97 -29.57
C ASP A 53 -17.78 37.03 -29.77
N PRO A 54 -16.55 36.73 -30.28
CA PRO A 54 -16.09 35.47 -30.90
C PRO A 54 -14.68 34.98 -30.51
N TRP A 55 -14.30 33.82 -31.08
CA TRP A 55 -12.90 33.44 -31.27
C TRP A 55 -12.13 34.44 -32.17
N VAL A 56 -11.06 35.05 -31.66
CA VAL A 56 -9.95 35.57 -32.48
C VAL A 56 -8.63 35.28 -31.75
N ALA A 57 -7.69 34.62 -32.42
CA ALA A 57 -6.33 34.42 -31.95
C ALA A 57 -5.37 35.38 -32.64
N GLN A 58 -4.30 35.81 -31.96
CA GLN A 58 -3.10 36.32 -32.63
C GLN A 58 -1.84 36.14 -31.79
N SER A 59 -0.74 35.86 -32.49
CA SER A 59 0.57 35.51 -31.93
C SER A 59 1.63 36.56 -32.32
N GLY A 60 2.70 36.63 -31.52
CA GLY A 60 3.99 37.22 -31.91
C GLY A 60 4.82 37.62 -30.68
N MET A 61 6.15 37.73 -30.70
CA MET A 61 7.24 37.26 -31.58
C MET A 61 8.52 37.97 -31.05
N MET A 62 9.70 37.31 -31.00
CA MET A 62 11.06 37.92 -30.91
C MET A 62 11.39 38.73 -29.60
N ALA A 63 12.60 38.94 -29.06
CA ALA A 63 14.00 38.45 -29.20
C ALA A 63 14.74 38.82 -27.84
N GLY A 64 16.05 38.67 -27.55
CA GLY A 64 17.26 38.17 -28.23
C GLY A 64 18.56 38.57 -27.47
N ASN A 65 19.71 37.98 -27.82
CA ASN A 65 21.11 38.23 -27.35
C ASN A 65 21.44 37.88 -25.86
N ASP A 66 22.55 37.20 -25.44
CA ASP A 66 24.01 37.19 -25.78
C ASP A 66 24.81 38.27 -24.98
N LEU A 67 25.95 38.05 -24.28
CA LEU A 67 27.25 37.48 -24.71
C LEU A 67 28.16 36.87 -23.59
N SER A 68 28.66 35.63 -23.80
CA SER A 68 30.04 35.11 -23.49
C SER A 68 30.62 35.01 -22.02
N PRO A 69 31.70 34.20 -21.78
CA PRO A 69 32.18 33.80 -20.43
C PRO A 69 33.56 34.38 -20.01
N VAL A 70 33.96 34.16 -18.74
CA VAL A 70 35.27 34.52 -18.16
C VAL A 70 36.03 33.28 -17.67
N ARG A 71 37.37 33.31 -17.74
CA ARG A 71 38.31 32.22 -17.41
C ARG A 71 39.06 32.43 -16.08
N ASP A 72 39.16 31.33 -15.32
CA ASP A 72 40.38 30.65 -14.84
C ASP A 72 41.54 31.44 -14.19
N GLU A 73 41.81 31.12 -12.92
CA GLU A 73 43.07 31.18 -12.14
C GLU A 73 42.73 30.63 -10.72
N GLY A 74 43.51 29.79 -10.02
CA GLY A 74 44.78 29.14 -10.32
C GLY A 74 45.76 29.21 -9.15
N ASP A 75 45.72 28.28 -8.18
CA ASP A 75 46.92 27.93 -7.38
C ASP A 75 46.82 26.55 -6.71
N ALA A 76 47.96 25.91 -6.47
CA ALA A 76 48.10 24.59 -5.87
C ALA A 76 49.23 24.58 -4.83
N SER A 77 48.92 24.21 -3.59
CA SER A 77 49.94 23.96 -2.56
C SER A 77 49.67 22.69 -1.77
N VAL A 78 50.65 21.78 -1.76
CA VAL A 78 50.66 20.52 -1.03
C VAL A 78 51.41 20.70 0.29
N PRO A 79 50.92 20.11 1.39
CA PRO A 79 51.80 19.63 2.47
C PRO A 79 51.67 18.11 2.70
N THR A 80 52.81 17.43 2.80
CA THR A 80 52.98 16.02 3.17
C THR A 80 52.81 15.79 4.70
N PRO A 81 52.79 14.55 5.22
CA PRO A 81 51.84 14.18 6.26
C PRO A 81 52.41 14.19 7.69
N LEU A 82 51.57 14.58 8.65
CA LEU A 82 51.83 14.40 10.08
C LEU A 82 51.16 13.12 10.58
N HIS A 83 51.97 12.14 10.99
CA HIS A 83 51.50 11.03 11.81
C HIS A 83 51.11 11.53 13.21
N THR A 84 49.85 11.38 13.58
CA THR A 84 49.37 11.51 14.97
C THR A 84 48.49 10.31 15.35
N ALA A 85 48.54 9.95 16.63
CA ALA A 85 47.99 8.73 17.23
C ALA A 85 46.47 8.56 17.00
N PRO A 86 45.93 7.32 17.09
CA PRO A 86 44.51 7.06 16.84
C PRO A 86 43.61 7.89 17.77
N ALA A 87 42.79 8.74 17.15
CA ALA A 87 41.77 9.50 17.85
C ALA A 87 40.70 8.56 18.43
N PRO A 88 40.16 8.86 19.63
CA PRO A 88 39.06 8.06 20.18
C PRO A 88 37.87 8.10 19.21
N THR A 89 37.16 6.97 19.11
CA THR A 89 35.94 6.83 18.31
C THR A 89 34.92 7.87 18.73
N ARG A 90 34.83 8.97 17.96
CA ARG A 90 33.72 9.91 18.03
C ARG A 90 32.47 9.16 17.60
N GLN A 91 31.72 8.64 18.57
CA GLN A 91 30.28 8.49 18.41
C GLN A 91 29.75 9.86 17.97
N GLY A 92 29.28 9.94 16.73
CA GLY A 92 28.72 11.17 16.20
C GLY A 92 27.53 11.62 17.07
N PRO A 93 27.28 12.93 17.23
CA PRO A 93 26.17 13.39 18.02
C PRO A 93 24.87 12.79 17.46
N THR A 94 24.12 12.09 18.31
CA THR A 94 22.75 11.64 18.03
C THR A 94 21.87 12.88 17.90
N ARG A 95 21.86 13.48 16.70
CA ARG A 95 21.03 14.64 16.37
C ARG A 95 19.57 14.24 16.58
N GLN A 96 18.95 14.89 17.55
CA GLN A 96 17.58 14.64 17.96
C GLN A 96 16.65 14.95 16.78
N VAL A 97 15.88 13.96 16.34
CA VAL A 97 14.90 14.13 15.26
C VAL A 97 13.66 14.75 15.88
N ASP A 98 13.35 16.00 15.52
CA ASP A 98 12.12 16.65 15.95
C ASP A 98 10.92 15.77 15.57
N THR A 99 10.16 15.34 16.57
CA THR A 99 9.01 14.47 16.40
C THR A 99 7.80 15.16 17.00
N MET A 100 6.77 15.39 16.18
CA MET A 100 5.49 15.96 16.59
C MET A 100 4.39 14.90 16.46
N SER A 101 3.45 14.89 17.41
CA SER A 101 2.38 13.89 17.49
C SER A 101 1.03 14.59 17.66
N PRO A 102 0.39 15.06 16.57
CA PRO A 102 -0.87 15.78 16.64
C PRO A 102 -1.99 14.94 17.26
N THR A 103 -2.87 15.60 18.00
CA THR A 103 -4.06 15.03 18.65
C THR A 103 -5.33 15.22 17.81
N SER A 104 -5.33 16.14 16.85
CA SER A 104 -6.47 16.40 15.95
C SER A 104 -6.03 16.66 14.49
N ALA A 105 -7.00 16.67 13.57
CA ALA A 105 -6.74 16.98 12.17
C ALA A 105 -6.38 18.46 11.95
N GLU A 106 -6.93 19.36 12.77
CA GLU A 106 -6.63 20.79 12.78
C GLU A 106 -5.22 21.07 13.31
N GLU A 107 -4.78 20.35 14.36
CA GLU A 107 -3.40 20.43 14.84
C GLU A 107 -2.41 19.93 13.78
N ALA A 108 -2.72 18.80 13.14
CA ALA A 108 -1.93 18.29 12.02
C ALA A 108 -1.87 19.26 10.83
N ALA A 109 -2.97 19.96 10.51
CA ALA A 109 -3.04 20.97 9.46
C ALA A 109 -2.11 22.15 9.75
N ASN A 110 -2.13 22.66 10.99
CA ASN A 110 -1.24 23.74 11.41
C ASN A 110 0.24 23.33 11.34
N ILE A 111 0.58 22.10 11.77
CA ILE A 111 1.95 21.58 11.72
C ILE A 111 2.43 21.43 10.26
N LEU A 112 1.61 20.86 9.37
CA LEU A 112 1.97 20.69 7.96
C LEU A 112 2.08 22.04 7.24
N LEU A 113 1.19 22.99 7.51
CA LEU A 113 1.28 24.34 6.97
C LEU A 113 2.57 25.04 7.43
N SER A 114 2.91 25.00 8.72
CA SER A 114 4.17 25.54 9.24
C SER A 114 5.41 24.87 8.63
N ALA A 115 5.36 23.56 8.38
CA ALA A 115 6.45 22.84 7.71
C ALA A 115 6.59 23.28 6.24
N THR A 116 5.48 23.52 5.53
CA THR A 116 5.45 24.08 4.17
C THR A 116 5.96 25.53 4.15
N GLU A 117 5.61 26.37 5.11
CA GLU A 117 6.17 27.73 5.20
C GLU A 117 7.68 27.71 5.45
N ALA A 118 8.16 26.77 6.28
CA ALA A 118 9.58 26.58 6.59
C ALA A 118 10.37 25.78 5.52
N ARG A 119 9.71 25.28 4.45
CA ARG A 119 10.28 24.35 3.46
C ARG A 119 10.94 23.11 4.10
N ARG A 120 10.40 22.64 5.22
CA ARG A 120 10.94 21.53 6.00
C ARG A 120 10.30 20.22 5.55
N GLY A 121 11.13 19.28 5.11
CA GLY A 121 10.67 17.92 4.79
C GLY A 121 9.97 17.26 5.98
N VAL A 122 8.89 16.54 5.72
CA VAL A 122 8.08 15.84 6.72
C VAL A 122 8.08 14.34 6.42
N ARG A 123 8.31 13.54 7.47
CA ARG A 123 8.19 12.09 7.46
C ARG A 123 7.00 11.64 8.29
N ILE A 124 5.94 11.19 7.63
CA ILE A 124 4.77 10.63 8.30
C ILE A 124 5.09 9.22 8.80
N ARG A 125 4.86 8.96 10.10
CA ARG A 125 5.15 7.67 10.74
C ARG A 125 3.95 7.18 11.55
N GLY A 126 3.58 5.91 11.37
CA GLY A 126 2.54 5.24 12.15
C GLY A 126 3.10 4.58 13.41
N CYS A 127 3.69 3.40 13.23
CA CYS A 127 4.40 2.68 14.28
C CYS A 127 5.88 3.09 14.36
N ALA A 128 6.52 2.88 15.51
CA ALA A 128 7.96 3.10 15.69
C ALA A 128 8.84 2.05 14.99
N GLU A 129 8.30 0.86 14.70
CA GLU A 129 9.09 -0.34 14.35
C GLU A 129 9.20 -0.62 12.84
N THR A 130 8.26 -0.13 12.03
CA THR A 130 8.26 -0.42 10.58
C THR A 130 9.29 0.45 9.86
N SER A 131 10.41 -0.17 9.51
CA SER A 131 11.59 0.36 8.82
C SER A 131 12.31 1.52 9.54
N GLN A 132 13.60 1.29 9.85
CA GLN A 132 14.57 2.32 10.21
C GLN A 132 14.92 3.17 8.98
N GLU A 133 13.93 3.84 8.39
CA GLU A 133 14.19 4.78 7.30
C GLU A 133 15.11 5.88 7.84
N ARG A 134 16.37 5.87 7.38
CA ARG A 134 17.34 6.96 7.61
C ARG A 134 16.79 8.21 6.93
N GLY A 135 15.89 8.90 7.62
CA GLY A 135 15.44 10.23 7.23
C GLY A 135 16.62 11.18 7.23
N ASP A 136 16.67 12.07 6.26
CA ASP A 136 17.60 13.20 6.28
C ASP A 136 17.46 13.94 7.61
N ALA A 137 18.59 14.28 8.23
CA ALA A 137 18.69 14.88 9.57
C ALA A 137 18.07 16.30 9.70
N LEU A 138 17.34 16.75 8.67
CA LEU A 138 16.59 18.00 8.57
C LEU A 138 15.06 17.77 8.61
N SER A 139 14.60 16.53 8.42
CA SER A 139 13.16 16.22 8.33
C SER A 139 12.48 16.25 9.71
N LEU A 140 11.27 16.80 9.76
CA LEU A 140 10.33 16.66 10.88
C LEU A 140 9.66 15.27 10.80
N VAL A 141 9.58 14.53 11.91
CA VAL A 141 8.75 13.31 11.97
C VAL A 141 7.37 13.67 12.50
N LEU A 142 6.33 13.30 11.76
CA LEU A 142 4.94 13.50 12.14
C LEU A 142 4.32 12.14 12.48
N SER A 143 4.13 11.90 13.78
CA SER A 143 3.66 10.63 14.33
C SER A 143 2.14 10.58 14.44
N THR A 144 1.51 9.51 13.96
CA THR A 144 0.05 9.31 14.15
C THR A 144 -0.32 8.70 15.50
N THR A 145 0.63 8.43 16.40
CA THR A 145 0.38 7.70 17.66
C THR A 145 -0.65 8.35 18.58
N GLN A 146 -0.84 9.67 18.52
CA GLN A 146 -1.88 10.38 19.29
C GLN A 146 -3.23 10.47 18.55
N LEU A 147 -3.27 10.14 17.26
CA LEU A 147 -4.50 10.04 16.45
C LEU A 147 -5.09 8.62 16.56
N GLN A 148 -5.34 8.16 17.79
CA GLN A 148 -5.79 6.79 18.08
C GLN A 148 -7.20 6.75 18.67
N GLY A 149 -7.82 5.57 18.62
CA GLY A 149 -9.12 5.29 19.22
C GLY A 149 -10.29 5.31 18.23
N ILE A 150 -11.42 4.81 18.72
CA ILE A 150 -12.65 4.60 17.93
C ILE A 150 -13.54 5.84 18.10
N LYS A 151 -13.78 6.55 16.99
CA LYS A 151 -14.56 7.81 16.97
C LYS A 151 -16.05 7.59 16.71
N THR A 152 -16.40 6.54 15.96
CA THR A 152 -17.80 6.20 15.67
C THR A 152 -17.91 4.72 15.37
N TYR A 153 -18.89 4.04 15.95
CA TYR A 153 -19.22 2.65 15.65
C TYR A 153 -20.70 2.58 15.28
N ALA A 154 -20.99 2.14 14.05
CA ALA A 154 -22.35 1.96 13.56
C ALA A 154 -22.54 0.45 13.28
N ALA A 155 -23.06 -0.25 14.29
CA ALA A 155 -23.23 -1.70 14.26
C ALA A 155 -24.18 -2.14 13.14
N ASP A 156 -25.30 -1.43 12.97
CA ASP A 156 -26.36 -1.75 12.02
C ASP A 156 -25.95 -1.45 10.56
N ASP A 157 -25.23 -0.34 10.34
CA ASP A 157 -24.69 0.05 9.03
C ASP A 157 -23.37 -0.67 8.67
N LEU A 158 -22.86 -1.54 9.57
CA LEU A 158 -21.62 -2.29 9.43
C LEU A 158 -20.40 -1.41 9.06
N TYR A 159 -20.17 -0.32 9.81
CA TYR A 159 -18.93 0.44 9.70
C TYR A 159 -18.37 0.91 11.06
N VAL A 160 -17.05 1.14 11.08
CA VAL A 160 -16.35 1.75 12.20
C VAL A 160 -15.45 2.87 11.70
N THR A 161 -15.45 4.01 12.39
CA THR A 161 -14.53 5.14 12.15
C THR A 161 -13.51 5.22 13.27
N VAL A 162 -12.24 5.19 12.90
CA VAL A 162 -11.09 5.09 13.80
C VAL A 162 -10.02 6.11 13.43
N GLY A 163 -9.26 6.55 14.44
CA GLY A 163 -8.06 7.36 14.20
C GLY A 163 -6.96 6.53 13.51
N ALA A 164 -6.18 7.17 12.63
CA ALA A 164 -5.15 6.51 11.81
C ALA A 164 -4.01 5.86 12.61
N GLY A 165 -3.80 6.27 13.86
CA GLY A 165 -2.86 5.67 14.81
C GLY A 165 -3.33 4.38 15.48
N THR A 166 -4.63 4.10 15.47
CA THR A 166 -5.22 2.90 16.10
C THR A 166 -4.62 1.63 15.49
N THR A 167 -4.21 0.66 16.31
CA THR A 167 -3.71 -0.62 15.80
C THR A 167 -4.84 -1.52 15.31
N LEU A 168 -4.56 -2.43 14.37
CA LEU A 168 -5.57 -3.40 13.92
C LEU A 168 -6.02 -4.32 15.08
N ALA A 169 -5.12 -4.63 16.03
CA ALA A 169 -5.41 -5.45 17.19
C ALA A 169 -6.46 -4.81 18.12
N GLU A 170 -6.35 -3.51 18.41
CA GLU A 170 -7.35 -2.76 19.20
C GLU A 170 -8.73 -2.78 18.54
N ILE A 171 -8.78 -2.59 17.21
CA ILE A 171 -10.04 -2.58 16.45
C ILE A 171 -10.70 -3.95 16.50
N GLN A 172 -9.95 -5.02 16.25
CA GLN A 172 -10.46 -6.39 16.31
C GLN A 172 -10.91 -6.78 17.73
N ALA A 173 -10.16 -6.37 18.77
CA ALA A 173 -10.52 -6.62 20.17
C ALA A 173 -11.83 -5.91 20.57
N PHE A 174 -12.07 -4.68 20.10
CA PHE A 174 -13.32 -3.96 20.33
C PHE A 174 -14.52 -4.60 19.63
N LEU A 175 -14.33 -5.15 18.41
CA LEU A 175 -15.40 -5.75 17.61
C LEU A 175 -15.73 -7.21 17.98
N ALA A 176 -14.83 -7.90 18.68
CA ALA A 176 -14.99 -9.31 19.04
C ALA A 176 -16.24 -9.64 19.89
N PRO A 177 -16.62 -8.87 20.93
CA PRO A 177 -17.85 -9.11 21.70
C PRO A 177 -19.13 -9.02 20.85
N GLU A 178 -19.06 -8.22 19.77
CA GLU A 178 -20.13 -7.94 18.83
C GLU A 178 -20.18 -8.94 17.65
N GLN A 179 -19.30 -9.96 17.66
CA GLN A 179 -19.09 -10.93 16.58
C GLN A 179 -18.84 -10.28 15.21
N LYS A 180 -18.17 -9.13 15.19
CA LYS A 180 -17.80 -8.40 13.97
C LYS A 180 -16.29 -8.33 13.82
N GLN A 181 -15.84 -8.04 12.61
CA GLN A 181 -14.42 -7.83 12.30
C GLN A 181 -14.23 -6.86 11.15
N VAL A 182 -13.05 -6.25 11.10
CA VAL A 182 -12.49 -5.71 9.86
C VAL A 182 -11.74 -6.88 9.18
N PRO A 183 -12.07 -7.25 7.92
CA PRO A 183 -11.42 -8.37 7.23
C PRO A 183 -10.05 -7.96 6.67
N MET A 184 -9.14 -7.60 7.58
CA MET A 184 -7.75 -7.24 7.33
C MET A 184 -6.85 -8.07 8.26
N ALA A 185 -5.59 -8.26 7.86
CA ALA A 185 -4.56 -8.86 8.69
C ALA A 185 -3.22 -8.17 8.46
N THR A 186 -2.31 -8.31 9.44
CA THR A 186 -0.97 -7.72 9.42
C THR A 186 0.03 -8.72 9.99
N PRO A 187 1.23 -8.88 9.40
CA PRO A 187 2.33 -9.61 10.03
C PRO A 187 2.99 -8.81 11.17
N TRP A 188 2.86 -7.48 11.16
CA TRP A 188 3.46 -6.59 12.16
C TRP A 188 2.41 -6.23 13.22
N SER A 189 2.63 -6.65 14.47
CA SER A 189 1.71 -6.46 15.60
C SER A 189 1.43 -4.99 15.90
N GLY A 190 2.45 -4.12 15.80
CA GLY A 190 2.33 -2.68 16.00
C GLY A 190 1.75 -1.89 14.82
N ALA A 191 1.31 -2.53 13.73
CA ALA A 191 0.85 -1.82 12.53
C ALA A 191 -0.42 -0.98 12.81
N THR A 192 -0.32 0.32 12.58
CA THR A 192 -1.46 1.24 12.64
C THR A 192 -2.30 1.14 11.38
N ILE A 193 -3.60 1.40 11.50
CA ILE A 193 -4.53 1.33 10.39
C ILE A 193 -4.18 2.31 9.25
N GLY A 194 -3.71 3.51 9.59
CA GLY A 194 -3.21 4.48 8.63
C GLY A 194 -2.00 3.97 7.84
N GLY A 195 -1.07 3.27 8.50
CA GLY A 195 0.08 2.63 7.86
C GLY A 195 -0.32 1.51 6.89
N LEU A 196 -1.25 0.63 7.30
CA LEU A 196 -1.75 -0.45 6.44
C LEU A 196 -2.46 0.08 5.18
N ILE A 197 -3.19 1.19 5.30
CA ILE A 197 -3.88 1.83 4.18
C ILE A 197 -2.90 2.60 3.28
N ALA A 198 -1.97 3.36 3.86
CA ALA A 198 -0.97 4.10 3.11
C ALA A 198 -0.02 3.17 2.32
N THR A 199 0.22 1.95 2.80
CA THR A 199 1.09 0.94 2.14
C THR A 199 0.33 -0.08 1.27
N ASN A 200 -0.99 -0.20 1.44
CA ASN A 200 -1.85 -1.13 0.70
C ASN A 200 -1.30 -2.58 0.68
N VAL A 201 -0.81 -3.05 1.84
CA VAL A 201 -0.37 -4.44 2.04
C VAL A 201 -1.61 -5.31 2.27
N ASN A 202 -1.99 -6.09 1.27
CA ASN A 202 -3.18 -6.94 1.35
C ASN A 202 -2.81 -8.34 1.80
N ALA A 203 -3.65 -8.92 2.65
CA ALA A 203 -3.60 -10.31 3.09
C ALA A 203 -4.44 -11.21 2.15
N PRO A 204 -4.25 -12.55 2.19
CA PRO A 204 -5.03 -13.51 1.39
C PRO A 204 -6.56 -13.36 1.51
N LEU A 205 -7.06 -12.93 2.68
CA LEU A 205 -8.46 -12.54 2.93
C LEU A 205 -9.11 -11.68 1.82
N ARG A 206 -8.31 -10.93 1.05
CA ARG A 206 -8.73 -10.21 -0.16
C ARG A 206 -9.58 -11.08 -1.09
N MET A 207 -9.26 -12.37 -1.21
CA MET A 207 -9.99 -13.33 -2.03
C MET A 207 -11.50 -13.32 -1.77
N ARG A 208 -11.88 -13.16 -0.49
CA ARG A 208 -13.28 -13.22 -0.03
C ARG A 208 -13.89 -11.85 0.23
N TYR A 209 -13.11 -10.92 0.78
CA TYR A 209 -13.63 -9.65 1.32
C TYR A 209 -13.28 -8.41 0.48
N GLY A 210 -12.49 -8.59 -0.58
CA GLY A 210 -11.97 -7.48 -1.37
C GLY A 210 -10.71 -6.86 -0.77
N SER A 211 -10.14 -5.90 -1.47
CA SER A 211 -8.89 -5.26 -1.08
C SER A 211 -9.08 -4.21 0.03
N ILE A 212 -7.98 -3.77 0.65
CA ILE A 212 -8.00 -2.59 1.56
C ILE A 212 -8.67 -1.38 0.87
N ARG A 213 -8.45 -1.20 -0.44
CA ARG A 213 -9.10 -0.15 -1.24
C ARG A 213 -10.63 -0.28 -1.23
N ASP A 214 -11.18 -1.48 -1.17
CA ASP A 214 -12.62 -1.76 -1.14
C ASP A 214 -13.21 -1.68 0.28
N LEU A 215 -12.40 -1.92 1.31
CA LEU A 215 -12.79 -1.84 2.72
C LEU A 215 -12.83 -0.41 3.27
N VAL A 216 -12.04 0.52 2.71
CA VAL A 216 -12.08 1.93 3.13
C VAL A 216 -13.22 2.67 2.44
N LEU A 217 -14.17 3.19 3.24
CA LEU A 217 -15.37 3.90 2.80
C LEU A 217 -15.21 5.43 2.82
N CYS A 218 -14.48 5.94 3.81
CA CYS A 218 -14.24 7.36 4.03
C CYS A 218 -12.85 7.53 4.68
N ALA A 219 -12.20 8.66 4.45
CA ALA A 219 -11.00 9.05 5.20
C ALA A 219 -11.00 10.57 5.43
N THR A 220 -10.44 11.01 6.56
CA THR A 220 -10.02 12.40 6.76
C THR A 220 -8.54 12.48 6.48
N VAL A 221 -8.14 13.39 5.59
CA VAL A 221 -6.76 13.56 5.13
C VAL A 221 -6.37 15.03 5.18
N VAL A 222 -5.18 15.32 5.68
CA VAL A 222 -4.60 16.66 5.73
C VAL A 222 -3.51 16.78 4.67
N LEU A 223 -3.63 17.78 3.79
CA LEU A 223 -2.63 18.07 2.74
C LEU A 223 -1.46 18.91 3.27
N ALA A 224 -0.39 19.03 2.48
CA ALA A 224 0.78 19.84 2.84
C ALA A 224 0.45 21.34 3.00
N ASP A 225 -0.56 21.83 2.28
CA ASP A 225 -1.06 23.21 2.37
C ASP A 225 -2.04 23.46 3.53
N GLY A 226 -2.19 22.49 4.44
CA GLY A 226 -3.08 22.58 5.59
C GLY A 226 -4.57 22.35 5.30
N ARG A 227 -4.98 22.10 4.04
CA ARG A 227 -6.37 21.71 3.75
C ARG A 227 -6.72 20.38 4.41
N VAL A 228 -7.79 20.38 5.20
CA VAL A 228 -8.41 19.15 5.73
C VAL A 228 -9.51 18.69 4.78
N LEU A 229 -9.31 17.52 4.16
CA LEU A 229 -10.26 16.87 3.27
C LEU A 229 -10.99 15.76 4.00
N ARG A 230 -12.32 15.69 3.88
CA ARG A 230 -13.08 14.48 4.23
C ARG A 230 -13.53 13.80 2.94
N VAL A 231 -12.80 12.77 2.54
CA VAL A 231 -13.02 12.07 1.27
C VAL A 231 -13.87 10.83 1.46
N GLY A 232 -14.78 10.58 0.53
CA GLY A 232 -15.73 9.46 0.61
C GLY A 232 -16.90 9.72 1.55
N ARG A 233 -17.71 8.69 1.75
CA ARG A 233 -18.90 8.71 2.63
C ARG A 233 -19.16 7.29 3.15
N PRO A 234 -19.72 7.11 4.35
CA PRO A 234 -20.03 5.79 4.92
C PRO A 234 -21.28 5.16 4.27
N VAL A 235 -21.31 5.06 2.94
CA VAL A 235 -22.41 4.47 2.17
C VAL A 235 -21.87 3.63 1.01
N ILE A 236 -22.52 2.49 0.74
CA ILE A 236 -22.08 1.51 -0.27
C ILE A 236 -22.09 2.09 -1.70
N LYS A 237 -22.98 3.05 -1.99
CA LYS A 237 -23.07 3.72 -3.30
C LYS A 237 -22.80 5.21 -3.17
N ASN A 238 -21.56 5.61 -3.47
CA ASN A 238 -21.23 7.02 -3.70
C ASN A 238 -21.17 7.28 -5.22
N VAL A 239 -22.10 8.09 -5.73
CA VAL A 239 -22.23 8.42 -7.17
C VAL A 239 -21.90 9.90 -7.44
N ALA A 240 -21.26 10.57 -6.48
CA ALA A 240 -21.00 12.01 -6.52
C ALA A 240 -19.50 12.31 -6.66
N GLY A 241 -19.06 12.66 -7.88
CA GLY A 241 -17.68 13.07 -8.16
C GLY A 241 -16.71 11.90 -8.33
N PHE A 242 -15.43 12.16 -8.09
CA PHE A 242 -14.38 11.13 -8.07
C PHE A 242 -14.29 10.48 -6.69
N ASP A 243 -13.99 9.18 -6.63
CA ASP A 243 -13.69 8.49 -5.37
C ASP A 243 -12.26 8.81 -4.90
N LEU A 244 -12.13 9.99 -4.29
CA LEU A 244 -10.85 10.50 -3.78
C LEU A 244 -10.23 9.64 -2.66
N VAL A 245 -11.03 8.82 -1.95
CA VAL A 245 -10.51 7.90 -0.92
C VAL A 245 -9.42 7.01 -1.53
N LYS A 246 -9.67 6.49 -2.74
CA LYS A 246 -8.79 5.53 -3.38
C LYS A 246 -7.47 6.12 -3.88
N VAL A 247 -7.31 7.45 -3.85
CA VAL A 247 -6.06 8.15 -4.17
C VAL A 247 -5.06 8.04 -3.01
N PHE A 248 -5.56 7.97 -1.76
CA PHE A 248 -4.70 7.89 -0.57
C PHE A 248 -4.35 6.45 -0.17
N VAL A 249 -5.09 5.45 -0.65
CA VAL A 249 -4.77 4.03 -0.45
C VAL A 249 -3.56 3.65 -1.30
N GLY A 250 -2.44 3.29 -0.66
CA GLY A 250 -1.18 3.04 -1.35
C GLY A 250 -0.37 4.30 -1.70
N ALA A 251 -0.69 5.46 -1.12
CA ALA A 251 0.03 6.71 -1.39
C ALA A 251 1.35 6.88 -0.60
N HIS A 252 1.68 5.95 0.31
CA HIS A 252 2.88 6.00 1.17
C HIS A 252 3.10 7.35 1.87
N GLY A 253 2.02 8.05 2.25
CA GLY A 253 2.06 9.38 2.88
C GLY A 253 2.51 10.54 1.96
N THR A 254 2.82 10.28 0.69
CA THR A 254 3.37 11.29 -0.24
C THR A 254 2.36 12.36 -0.69
N LEU A 255 1.05 12.13 -0.49
CA LEU A 255 -0.03 13.02 -0.91
C LEU A 255 -0.77 13.71 0.26
N GLY A 256 -0.50 13.30 1.50
CA GLY A 256 -1.19 13.82 2.69
C GLY A 256 -1.14 12.88 3.88
N LEU A 257 -1.43 13.41 5.06
CA LEU A 257 -1.58 12.65 6.30
C LEU A 257 -3.02 12.16 6.45
N ILE A 258 -3.23 10.85 6.46
CA ILE A 258 -4.50 10.25 6.87
C ILE A 258 -4.61 10.40 8.39
N THR A 259 -5.67 11.05 8.89
CA THR A 259 -5.92 11.22 10.33
C THR A 259 -7.00 10.29 10.85
N ASP A 260 -8.00 10.00 10.01
CA ASP A 260 -9.16 9.18 10.35
C ASP A 260 -9.60 8.34 9.16
N VAL A 261 -10.17 7.17 9.45
CA VAL A 261 -10.60 6.21 8.45
C VAL A 261 -11.92 5.59 8.89
N THR A 262 -12.90 5.55 7.98
CA THR A 262 -14.08 4.68 8.11
C THR A 262 -13.89 3.39 7.32
N LEU A 263 -13.94 2.27 8.02
CA LEU A 263 -13.81 0.92 7.50
C LEU A 263 -15.16 0.21 7.46
N LYS A 264 -15.37 -0.57 6.41
CA LYS A 264 -16.45 -1.55 6.32
C LYS A 264 -16.19 -2.73 7.26
N LEU A 265 -17.21 -3.12 8.01
CA LEU A 265 -17.23 -4.30 8.87
C LEU A 265 -17.87 -5.49 8.15
N VAL A 266 -17.53 -6.69 8.62
CA VAL A 266 -18.25 -7.93 8.32
C VAL A 266 -18.54 -8.67 9.64
N VAL A 267 -19.53 -9.56 9.61
CA VAL A 267 -19.74 -10.52 10.70
C VAL A 267 -18.59 -11.55 10.66
N GLN A 268 -18.11 -11.97 11.83
CA GLN A 268 -17.11 -13.04 11.92
C GLN A 268 -17.68 -14.36 11.37
N PRO A 269 -16.89 -15.16 10.63
CA PRO A 269 -17.34 -16.48 10.17
C PRO A 269 -17.64 -17.39 11.36
N ARG A 270 -18.73 -18.17 11.27
CA ARG A 270 -19.09 -19.15 12.32
C ARG A 270 -18.16 -20.35 12.34
N THR A 271 -17.57 -20.65 11.19
CA THR A 271 -16.70 -21.80 10.96
C THR A 271 -15.60 -21.38 10.01
N GLN A 272 -14.36 -21.69 10.38
CA GLN A 272 -13.18 -21.60 9.52
C GLN A 272 -12.49 -22.96 9.52
N ARG A 273 -12.10 -23.42 8.33
CA ARG A 273 -11.40 -24.69 8.11
C ARG A 273 -10.36 -24.50 7.02
N THR A 274 -9.22 -25.17 7.18
CA THR A 274 -8.14 -25.15 6.19
C THR A 274 -7.68 -26.56 5.88
N LEU A 275 -7.51 -26.84 4.60
CA LEU A 275 -6.83 -28.04 4.11
C LEU A 275 -5.37 -27.69 3.81
N LEU A 276 -4.46 -28.36 4.51
CA LEU A 276 -3.03 -28.35 4.25
C LEU A 276 -2.69 -29.59 3.41
N ILE A 277 -2.29 -29.37 2.17
CA ILE A 277 -2.04 -30.42 1.18
C ILE A 277 -0.53 -30.45 0.92
N PRO A 278 0.20 -31.49 1.37
CA PRO A 278 1.63 -31.62 1.08
C PRO A 278 1.88 -31.82 -0.43
N VAL A 279 2.87 -31.14 -0.98
CA VAL A 279 3.16 -31.13 -2.42
C VAL A 279 4.66 -31.38 -2.64
N ALA A 280 5.02 -32.51 -3.25
CA ALA A 280 6.42 -32.86 -3.51
C ALA A 280 7.09 -32.01 -4.61
N ASP A 281 6.32 -31.59 -5.61
CA ASP A 281 6.77 -30.74 -6.72
C ASP A 281 5.75 -29.60 -6.92
N TYR A 282 6.23 -28.35 -6.83
CA TYR A 282 5.43 -27.13 -7.01
C TYR A 282 4.57 -27.16 -8.27
N ARG A 283 4.98 -27.84 -9.35
CA ARG A 283 4.23 -27.96 -10.61
C ARG A 283 2.88 -28.63 -10.40
N HIS A 284 2.82 -29.66 -9.55
CA HIS A 284 1.57 -30.29 -9.15
C HIS A 284 0.71 -29.33 -8.32
N GLY A 285 1.31 -28.61 -7.36
CA GLY A 285 0.62 -27.60 -6.57
C GLY A 285 -0.02 -26.49 -7.42
N LEU A 286 0.70 -25.98 -8.42
CA LEU A 286 0.19 -25.00 -9.40
C LEU A 286 -0.97 -25.58 -10.23
N ALA A 287 -0.83 -26.82 -10.71
CA ALA A 287 -1.88 -27.48 -11.50
C ALA A 287 -3.15 -27.71 -10.66
N TRP A 288 -3.00 -28.16 -9.41
CA TRP A 288 -4.11 -28.37 -8.49
C TRP A 288 -4.78 -27.05 -8.11
N ALA A 289 -4.01 -26.01 -7.75
CA ALA A 289 -4.56 -24.68 -7.46
C ALA A 289 -5.43 -24.12 -8.59
N ARG A 290 -4.98 -24.23 -9.86
CA ARG A 290 -5.75 -23.81 -11.04
C ARG A 290 -7.06 -24.61 -11.23
N LYS A 291 -7.14 -25.84 -10.70
CA LYS A 291 -8.36 -26.68 -10.73
C LYS A 291 -9.27 -26.44 -9.53
N LEU A 292 -8.74 -25.98 -8.40
CA LEU A 292 -9.50 -25.66 -7.19
C LEU A 292 -10.08 -24.25 -7.21
N LEU A 293 -9.42 -23.27 -7.84
CA LEU A 293 -9.88 -21.88 -7.89
C LEU A 293 -11.35 -21.70 -8.39
N PRO A 294 -11.87 -22.46 -9.37
CA PRO A 294 -13.28 -22.37 -9.77
C PRO A 294 -14.29 -22.95 -8.76
N LEU A 295 -13.85 -23.64 -7.71
CA LEU A 295 -14.70 -24.15 -6.62
C LEU A 295 -14.90 -23.13 -5.49
N ALA A 296 -14.11 -22.05 -5.49
CA ALA A 296 -14.04 -21.11 -4.39
C ALA A 296 -15.28 -20.20 -4.31
N MET A 297 -16.22 -20.56 -3.44
CA MET A 297 -17.42 -19.77 -3.10
C MET A 297 -17.31 -19.16 -1.69
N VAL A 298 -16.74 -19.93 -0.75
CA VAL A 298 -16.46 -19.52 0.64
C VAL A 298 -14.98 -19.56 1.02
N ALA A 299 -14.09 -19.91 0.08
CA ALA A 299 -12.64 -19.77 0.26
C ALA A 299 -12.22 -18.35 0.66
N SER A 300 -11.33 -18.25 1.65
CA SER A 300 -10.66 -17.02 2.07
C SER A 300 -9.16 -16.98 1.76
N ALA A 301 -8.55 -18.12 1.38
CA ALA A 301 -7.19 -18.17 0.87
C ALA A 301 -6.94 -19.42 -0.01
N LEU A 302 -6.20 -19.25 -1.11
CA LEU A 302 -5.64 -20.34 -1.91
C LEU A 302 -4.15 -20.08 -2.19
N LEU A 303 -3.28 -20.71 -1.42
CA LEU A 303 -1.85 -20.39 -1.39
C LEU A 303 -0.98 -21.60 -1.74
N LEU A 304 0.05 -21.40 -2.56
CA LEU A 304 1.15 -22.36 -2.71
C LEU A 304 2.38 -21.79 -2.02
N CYS A 305 2.94 -22.51 -1.06
CA CYS A 305 4.09 -22.05 -0.28
C CYS A 305 5.24 -23.07 -0.22
N LYS A 306 6.45 -22.54 0.03
CA LYS A 306 7.71 -23.27 0.24
C LYS A 306 8.38 -22.73 1.51
N ASP A 307 8.86 -23.64 2.36
CA ASP A 307 9.56 -23.33 3.62
C ASP A 307 8.80 -22.36 4.55
N CYS A 308 7.47 -22.34 4.47
CA CYS A 308 6.63 -21.53 5.35
C CYS A 308 6.35 -22.27 6.67
N ALA A 309 6.57 -21.59 7.79
CA ALA A 309 6.21 -22.11 9.10
C ALA A 309 4.68 -22.22 9.22
N ILE A 310 4.21 -23.33 9.79
CA ILE A 310 2.80 -23.58 10.12
C ILE A 310 2.64 -23.22 11.61
N PRO A 311 1.94 -22.12 11.96
CA PRO A 311 1.77 -21.74 13.36
C PRO A 311 1.01 -22.82 14.15
N GLY A 312 1.59 -23.27 15.27
CA GLY A 312 0.94 -24.17 16.22
C GLY A 312 1.09 -25.67 15.94
N ASP A 313 1.71 -26.09 14.83
CA ASP A 313 1.91 -27.52 14.52
C ASP A 313 3.38 -27.96 14.56
N SER A 314 3.70 -28.84 15.52
CA SER A 314 5.02 -29.46 15.68
C SER A 314 5.32 -30.57 14.65
N GLN A 315 4.32 -31.00 13.87
CA GLN A 315 4.42 -32.04 12.85
C GLN A 315 4.14 -31.47 11.45
N SER A 316 4.81 -30.36 11.11
CA SER A 316 4.83 -29.86 9.73
C SER A 316 5.19 -31.01 8.77
N PRO A 317 4.34 -31.33 7.76
CA PRO A 317 4.56 -32.47 6.90
C PRO A 317 5.85 -32.29 6.10
N THR A 318 6.62 -33.37 5.94
CA THR A 318 8.00 -33.40 5.41
C THR A 318 8.16 -33.06 3.92
N SER A 319 7.20 -32.34 3.33
CA SER A 319 7.15 -31.99 1.92
C SER A 319 7.73 -30.59 1.67
N PRO A 320 8.52 -30.38 0.60
CA PRO A 320 9.15 -29.08 0.34
C PRO A 320 8.16 -27.97 -0.02
N TYR A 321 6.97 -28.32 -0.52
CA TYR A 321 5.90 -27.37 -0.80
C TYR A 321 4.60 -27.79 -0.11
N MET A 322 3.73 -26.82 0.11
CA MET A 322 2.38 -27.01 0.63
C MET A 322 1.38 -26.15 -0.14
N LEU A 323 0.25 -26.76 -0.49
CA LEU A 323 -0.92 -26.06 -1.01
C LEU A 323 -1.92 -25.90 0.15
N VAL A 324 -2.29 -24.65 0.45
CA VAL A 324 -3.18 -24.26 1.53
C VAL A 324 -4.50 -23.80 0.92
N TYR A 325 -5.61 -24.43 1.33
CA TYR A 325 -6.97 -24.03 0.95
C TYR A 325 -7.76 -23.70 2.21
N SER A 326 -8.04 -22.41 2.47
CA SER A 326 -8.83 -21.96 3.62
C SER A 326 -10.23 -21.55 3.18
N ALA A 327 -11.25 -21.99 3.91
CA ALA A 327 -12.65 -21.66 3.70
C ALA A 327 -13.32 -21.21 5.01
N GLU A 328 -14.18 -20.19 4.93
CA GLU A 328 -14.82 -19.62 6.12
C GLU A 328 -16.22 -19.05 5.87
N GLY A 329 -17.14 -19.31 6.79
CA GLY A 329 -18.53 -18.87 6.67
C GLY A 329 -19.46 -19.66 7.57
N VAL A 330 -20.52 -20.20 6.96
CA VAL A 330 -21.49 -21.11 7.57
C VAL A 330 -20.96 -22.55 7.46
N ALA A 331 -21.17 -23.38 8.48
CA ALA A 331 -20.55 -24.70 8.59
C ALA A 331 -20.88 -25.61 7.40
N GLU A 332 -22.15 -25.60 6.97
CA GLU A 332 -22.67 -26.39 5.86
C GLU A 332 -22.02 -26.01 4.52
N ASP A 333 -21.85 -24.72 4.25
CA ASP A 333 -21.21 -24.20 3.03
C ASP A 333 -19.71 -24.55 3.00
N VAL A 334 -19.03 -24.36 4.13
CA VAL A 334 -17.60 -24.69 4.28
C VAL A 334 -17.38 -26.19 4.07
N GLN A 335 -18.18 -27.04 4.73
CA GLN A 335 -18.08 -28.49 4.56
C GLN A 335 -18.33 -28.92 3.10
N ALA A 336 -19.39 -28.40 2.48
CA ALA A 336 -19.75 -28.72 1.10
C ALA A 336 -18.65 -28.33 0.09
N GLU A 337 -18.00 -27.18 0.29
CA GLU A 337 -16.87 -26.75 -0.56
C GLU A 337 -15.64 -27.64 -0.34
N LEU A 338 -15.25 -27.91 0.92
CA LEU A 338 -14.09 -28.75 1.22
C LEU A 338 -14.26 -30.19 0.72
N ASP A 339 -15.47 -30.74 0.72
CA ASP A 339 -15.74 -32.06 0.16
C ASP A 339 -15.67 -32.08 -1.38
N GLN A 340 -16.00 -30.98 -2.06
CA GLN A 340 -15.73 -30.82 -3.50
C GLN A 340 -14.24 -30.72 -3.78
N VAL A 341 -13.49 -29.94 -2.98
CA VAL A 341 -12.02 -29.83 -3.08
C VAL A 341 -11.37 -31.21 -2.91
N ARG A 342 -11.75 -31.97 -1.87
CA ARG A 342 -11.30 -33.37 -1.66
C ARG A 342 -11.62 -34.28 -2.84
N LYS A 343 -12.82 -34.18 -3.40
CA LYS A 343 -13.23 -34.98 -4.57
C LYS A 343 -12.35 -34.66 -5.79
N VAL A 344 -12.06 -33.39 -6.05
CA VAL A 344 -11.18 -32.99 -7.16
C VAL A 344 -9.74 -33.44 -6.92
N LEU A 345 -9.21 -33.30 -5.70
CA LEU A 345 -7.89 -33.82 -5.31
C LEU A 345 -7.78 -35.35 -5.54
N ARG A 346 -8.74 -36.14 -5.04
CA ARG A 346 -8.81 -37.59 -5.30
C ARG A 346 -8.81 -37.93 -6.80
N THR A 347 -9.50 -37.13 -7.62
CA THR A 347 -9.55 -37.32 -9.08
C THR A 347 -8.21 -37.01 -9.77
N MET A 348 -7.37 -36.15 -9.16
CA MET A 348 -6.05 -35.77 -9.67
C MET A 348 -4.91 -36.68 -9.17
N GLY A 349 -5.22 -37.79 -8.50
CA GLY A 349 -4.21 -38.75 -8.03
C GLY A 349 -3.41 -38.29 -6.81
N THR A 350 -3.79 -37.20 -6.13
CA THR A 350 -2.98 -36.62 -5.03
C THR A 350 -2.79 -37.56 -3.84
N MET A 351 -3.64 -38.59 -3.72
CA MET A 351 -3.60 -39.59 -2.65
C MET A 351 -2.47 -40.61 -2.76
N GLU A 352 -1.73 -40.67 -3.86
CA GLU A 352 -0.52 -41.52 -3.94
C GLU A 352 0.68 -40.92 -3.19
N ALA A 353 0.61 -39.67 -2.73
CA ALA A 353 1.64 -39.02 -1.93
C ALA A 353 1.23 -38.82 -0.46
N HIS A 354 0.24 -37.95 -0.18
CA HIS A 354 -0.23 -37.68 1.20
C HIS A 354 -1.71 -37.26 1.20
N GLU A 355 -2.46 -37.63 2.25
CA GLU A 355 -3.84 -37.16 2.45
C GLU A 355 -3.87 -35.70 2.96
N PRO A 356 -4.82 -34.84 2.52
CA PRO A 356 -4.94 -33.49 3.03
C PRO A 356 -5.22 -33.45 4.53
N ILE A 357 -4.43 -32.68 5.27
CA ILE A 357 -4.62 -32.47 6.71
C ILE A 357 -5.63 -31.33 6.89
N GLU A 358 -6.76 -31.60 7.55
CA GLU A 358 -7.72 -30.56 7.94
C GLU A 358 -7.32 -29.95 9.30
N VAL A 359 -7.27 -28.62 9.36
CA VAL A 359 -7.06 -27.87 10.60
C VAL A 359 -8.18 -26.85 10.84
N GLU A 360 -8.51 -26.65 12.10
CA GLU A 360 -9.48 -25.68 12.59
C GLU A 360 -8.75 -24.48 13.23
N GLY A 361 -9.22 -23.26 12.97
CA GLY A 361 -8.67 -22.04 13.59
C GLY A 361 -7.32 -21.56 13.04
N LEU A 362 -6.73 -22.27 12.07
CA LEU A 362 -5.60 -21.77 11.27
C LEU A 362 -6.07 -21.50 9.84
N SER A 363 -5.68 -20.37 9.27
CA SER A 363 -5.90 -19.99 7.88
C SER A 363 -4.59 -19.73 7.12
N GLY A 364 -4.68 -19.69 5.79
CA GLY A 364 -3.58 -19.21 4.95
C GLY A 364 -3.14 -17.77 5.27
N THR A 365 -3.98 -16.98 5.94
CA THR A 365 -3.63 -15.63 6.37
C THR A 365 -2.67 -15.62 7.56
N GLU A 366 -2.80 -16.52 8.54
CA GLU A 366 -1.77 -16.68 9.57
C GLU A 366 -0.47 -17.22 8.99
N ILE A 367 -0.51 -18.15 8.03
CA ILE A 367 0.70 -18.69 7.37
C ILE A 367 1.42 -17.58 6.58
N TRP A 368 0.67 -16.74 5.86
CA TRP A 368 1.19 -15.54 5.21
C TRP A 368 1.79 -14.55 6.20
N ALA A 369 1.11 -14.28 7.31
CA ALA A 369 1.60 -13.37 8.34
C ALA A 369 2.90 -13.91 8.99
N ALA A 370 2.95 -15.21 9.28
CA ALA A 370 4.10 -15.87 9.88
C ALA A 370 5.36 -15.83 8.98
N LEU A 371 5.19 -16.03 7.66
CA LEU A 371 6.30 -15.90 6.69
C LEU A 371 6.94 -14.50 6.76
N LEU A 372 6.13 -13.45 6.70
CA LEU A 372 6.62 -12.07 6.65
C LEU A 372 7.15 -11.59 8.00
N ALA A 373 6.49 -11.95 9.10
CA ALA A 373 6.96 -11.63 10.46
C ALA A 373 8.29 -12.34 10.77
N GLY A 374 8.38 -13.65 10.48
CA GLY A 374 9.57 -14.47 10.69
C GLY A 374 10.76 -14.16 9.77
N SER A 375 10.59 -13.25 8.81
CA SER A 375 11.64 -12.77 7.91
C SER A 375 11.90 -11.27 8.00
N THR A 376 11.44 -10.60 9.06
CA THR A 376 11.72 -9.17 9.30
C THR A 376 13.22 -8.90 9.29
N GLY A 377 13.63 -7.82 8.62
CA GLY A 377 15.04 -7.45 8.42
C GLY A 377 15.77 -8.21 7.30
N LYS A 378 15.13 -9.19 6.65
CA LYS A 378 15.62 -9.81 5.41
C LYS A 378 15.04 -9.11 4.19
N LEU A 379 15.59 -9.37 3.00
CA LEU A 379 15.01 -8.88 1.75
C LEU A 379 13.71 -9.62 1.44
N GLN A 380 12.59 -8.91 1.60
CA GLN A 380 11.24 -9.39 1.28
C GLN A 380 10.74 -8.69 0.01
N VAL A 381 10.31 -9.46 -0.98
CA VAL A 381 9.81 -8.94 -2.26
C VAL A 381 8.39 -9.42 -2.49
N ARG A 382 7.50 -8.50 -2.89
CA ARG A 382 6.15 -8.81 -3.38
C ARG A 382 6.09 -8.52 -4.88
N ALA A 383 6.05 -9.58 -5.68
CA ALA A 383 5.68 -9.50 -7.09
C ALA A 383 4.15 -9.57 -7.24
N GLY A 384 3.62 -8.81 -8.19
CA GLY A 384 2.22 -8.85 -8.59
C GLY A 384 2.12 -9.02 -10.10
N VAL A 385 1.48 -10.10 -10.54
CA VAL A 385 1.16 -10.40 -11.95
C VAL A 385 -0.32 -10.72 -12.07
N ALA A 386 -0.86 -10.79 -13.29
CA ALA A 386 -2.27 -11.18 -13.45
C ALA A 386 -2.48 -12.63 -12.95
N ALA A 387 -3.58 -12.90 -12.22
CA ALA A 387 -3.85 -14.19 -11.58
C ALA A 387 -3.79 -15.40 -12.55
N LYS A 388 -4.14 -15.19 -13.82
CA LYS A 388 -4.04 -16.20 -14.89
C LYS A 388 -2.60 -16.63 -15.21
N ASP A 389 -1.61 -15.76 -14.98
CA ASP A 389 -0.20 -15.90 -15.40
C ASP A 389 0.74 -16.27 -14.24
N VAL A 390 0.27 -16.20 -12.98
CA VAL A 390 1.03 -16.58 -11.76
C VAL A 390 1.74 -17.93 -11.90
N ALA A 391 1.06 -18.93 -12.47
CA ALA A 391 1.64 -20.26 -12.63
C ALA A 391 2.79 -20.29 -13.65
N THR A 392 2.69 -19.49 -14.71
CA THR A 392 3.77 -19.32 -15.70
C THR A 392 4.95 -18.60 -15.05
N TYR A 393 4.69 -17.49 -14.38
CA TYR A 393 5.70 -16.70 -13.66
C TYR A 393 6.49 -17.54 -12.63
N ILE A 394 5.80 -18.34 -11.80
CA ILE A 394 6.45 -19.21 -10.81
C ILE A 394 7.25 -20.34 -11.49
N ASN A 395 6.75 -20.91 -12.58
CA ASN A 395 7.48 -21.94 -13.33
C ASN A 395 8.77 -21.40 -13.95
N ASP A 396 8.72 -20.19 -14.51
CA ASP A 396 9.84 -19.58 -15.22
C ASP A 396 10.88 -18.99 -14.25
N GLN A 397 10.46 -18.60 -13.04
CA GLN A 397 11.35 -18.12 -11.96
C GLN A 397 11.61 -19.16 -10.86
N ALA A 398 11.28 -20.43 -11.12
CA ALA A 398 11.32 -21.50 -10.12
C ALA A 398 12.69 -21.62 -9.44
N ASP A 399 13.79 -21.57 -10.20
CA ASP A 399 15.15 -21.68 -9.67
C ASP A 399 15.43 -20.60 -8.60
N VAL A 400 15.06 -19.36 -8.90
CA VAL A 400 15.30 -18.17 -8.05
C VAL A 400 14.39 -18.15 -6.83
N LEU A 401 13.12 -18.56 -7.00
CA LEU A 401 12.17 -18.68 -5.89
C LEU A 401 12.55 -19.82 -4.95
N ASN A 402 13.12 -20.90 -5.48
CA ASN A 402 13.52 -22.08 -4.70
C ASN A 402 14.85 -21.90 -3.93
N GLU A 403 15.67 -20.91 -4.28
CA GLU A 403 16.80 -20.46 -3.44
C GLU A 403 16.32 -19.98 -2.06
N GLY A 404 15.12 -19.38 -1.99
CA GLY A 404 14.52 -18.79 -0.78
C GLY A 404 13.24 -19.47 -0.29
N ALA A 405 12.54 -18.81 0.64
CA ALA A 405 11.17 -19.16 1.00
C ALA A 405 10.20 -18.31 0.15
N PHE A 406 9.07 -18.87 -0.26
CA PHE A 406 8.06 -18.12 -1.00
C PHE A 406 6.63 -18.57 -0.69
N LEU A 407 5.69 -17.68 -0.96
CA LEU A 407 4.25 -17.91 -0.87
C LEU A 407 3.55 -17.18 -2.02
N ALA A 408 2.82 -17.93 -2.83
CA ALA A 408 2.03 -17.43 -3.94
C ALA A 408 0.54 -17.51 -3.61
N ASP A 409 -0.13 -16.36 -3.62
CA ASP A 409 -1.59 -16.27 -3.60
C ASP A 409 -2.12 -16.43 -5.03
N MET A 410 -2.66 -17.62 -5.28
CA MET A 410 -3.14 -18.06 -6.57
C MET A 410 -4.46 -17.38 -6.98
N SER A 411 -5.13 -16.72 -6.03
CA SER A 411 -6.39 -15.99 -6.27
C SER A 411 -6.15 -14.53 -6.64
N SER A 412 -5.20 -13.85 -5.97
CA SER A 412 -5.02 -12.40 -6.08
C SER A 412 -3.88 -11.95 -7.01
N GLY A 413 -3.04 -12.88 -7.49
CA GLY A 413 -1.95 -12.57 -8.41
C GLY A 413 -0.63 -12.22 -7.72
N LEU A 414 -0.50 -12.47 -6.41
CA LEU A 414 0.61 -11.98 -5.60
C LEU A 414 1.59 -13.11 -5.22
N VAL A 415 2.88 -12.86 -5.43
CA VAL A 415 3.96 -13.77 -5.02
C VAL A 415 4.87 -13.03 -4.03
N TYR A 416 4.96 -13.56 -2.83
CA TYR A 416 5.82 -13.08 -1.75
C TYR A 416 7.06 -13.97 -1.70
N ALA A 417 8.24 -13.40 -1.87
CA ALA A 417 9.52 -14.11 -1.87
C ALA A 417 10.47 -13.50 -0.84
N VAL A 418 11.20 -14.36 -0.12
CA VAL A 418 12.15 -13.99 0.93
C VAL A 418 13.52 -14.55 0.58
N ALA A 419 14.51 -13.67 0.43
CA ALA A 419 15.89 -14.09 0.23
C ALA A 419 16.47 -14.69 1.53
N THR A 420 17.12 -15.85 1.42
CA THR A 420 17.66 -16.61 2.57
C THR A 420 19.19 -16.77 2.55
N ARG A 421 19.84 -16.55 1.39
CA ARG A 421 21.26 -16.80 1.12
C ARG A 421 21.91 -15.62 0.40
N VAL A 422 21.65 -14.42 0.89
CA VAL A 422 22.06 -13.17 0.25
C VAL A 422 22.58 -12.23 1.33
N ASP A 423 23.90 -12.09 1.38
CA ASP A 423 24.59 -11.30 2.41
C ASP A 423 25.16 -9.98 1.84
N ALA A 424 25.38 -9.90 0.52
CA ALA A 424 25.90 -8.71 -0.17
C ALA A 424 24.80 -7.93 -0.94
N VAL A 425 24.98 -6.60 -1.06
CA VAL A 425 24.04 -5.70 -1.74
C VAL A 425 23.94 -6.00 -3.24
N GLU A 426 25.06 -6.34 -3.87
CA GLU A 426 25.17 -6.66 -5.29
C GLU A 426 24.45 -7.97 -5.62
N GLU A 427 24.58 -8.97 -4.75
CA GLU A 427 23.85 -10.25 -4.84
C GLU A 427 22.35 -10.04 -4.64
N ALA A 428 21.97 -9.21 -3.66
CA ALA A 428 20.59 -8.83 -3.39
C ALA A 428 19.94 -8.14 -4.58
N ARG A 429 20.66 -7.21 -5.21
CA ARG A 429 20.23 -6.54 -6.43
C ARG A 429 20.10 -7.52 -7.59
N ALA A 430 21.07 -8.42 -7.78
CA ALA A 430 21.00 -9.42 -8.84
C ALA A 430 19.82 -10.39 -8.66
N TRP A 431 19.58 -10.88 -7.45
CA TRP A 431 18.43 -11.75 -7.12
C TRP A 431 17.09 -11.02 -7.31
N LEU A 432 16.99 -9.78 -6.82
CA LEU A 432 15.81 -8.93 -6.99
C LEU A 432 15.47 -8.68 -8.46
N GLU A 433 16.46 -8.38 -9.31
CA GLU A 433 16.21 -8.11 -10.73
C GLU A 433 15.80 -9.38 -11.51
N LYS A 434 16.23 -10.58 -11.10
CA LYS A 434 15.71 -11.84 -11.67
C LYS A 434 14.20 -12.01 -11.40
N ILE A 435 13.71 -11.59 -10.23
CA ILE A 435 12.28 -11.63 -9.88
C ILE A 435 11.53 -10.47 -10.56
N ARG A 436 12.10 -9.27 -10.53
CA ARG A 436 11.45 -8.03 -10.97
C ARG A 436 11.27 -7.94 -12.48
N ARG A 437 12.31 -8.23 -13.28
CA ARG A 437 12.25 -8.01 -14.73
C ARG A 437 11.15 -8.87 -15.39
N PRO A 438 11.01 -10.18 -15.10
CA PRO A 438 9.95 -11.01 -15.68
C PRO A 438 8.55 -10.60 -15.21
N ALA A 439 8.40 -10.07 -13.99
CA ALA A 439 7.12 -9.54 -13.53
C ALA A 439 6.70 -8.31 -14.35
N ILE A 440 7.64 -7.40 -14.65
CA ILE A 440 7.40 -6.22 -15.49
C ILE A 440 7.15 -6.61 -16.96
N GLU A 441 7.86 -7.61 -17.48
CA GLU A 441 7.63 -8.18 -18.82
C GLU A 441 6.21 -8.79 -18.99
N MET A 442 5.51 -9.09 -17.90
CA MET A 442 4.12 -9.57 -17.85
C MET A 442 3.09 -8.47 -17.47
N ASP A 443 3.40 -7.18 -17.71
CA ASP A 443 2.60 -6.01 -17.29
C ASP A 443 2.32 -5.94 -15.77
N GLY A 444 3.15 -6.62 -14.97
CA GLY A 444 3.11 -6.66 -13.52
C GLY A 444 4.10 -5.71 -12.84
N TYR A 445 4.43 -6.00 -11.58
CA TYR A 445 5.39 -5.23 -10.78
C TYR A 445 6.10 -6.12 -9.75
N ALA A 446 7.25 -5.69 -9.22
CA ALA A 446 7.85 -6.30 -8.03
C ALA A 446 8.49 -5.25 -7.10
N VAL A 447 7.93 -5.13 -5.90
CA VAL A 447 8.34 -4.16 -4.87
C VAL A 447 9.01 -4.83 -3.69
N VAL A 448 10.03 -4.18 -3.13
CA VAL A 448 10.66 -4.59 -1.87
C VAL A 448 9.81 -4.10 -0.71
N MET A 449 9.32 -5.01 0.12
CA MET A 449 8.55 -4.66 1.33
C MET A 449 9.50 -4.29 2.47
N ASP A 450 10.48 -5.15 2.73
CA ASP A 450 11.47 -5.03 3.80
C ASP A 450 12.87 -5.38 3.30
N MET A 451 13.90 -4.80 3.92
CA MET A 451 15.31 -5.02 3.61
C MET A 451 16.22 -4.62 4.79
N PRO A 452 17.45 -5.15 4.90
CA PRO A 452 18.45 -4.65 5.83
C PRO A 452 18.66 -3.14 5.73
N GLY A 453 18.74 -2.44 6.87
CA GLY A 453 18.80 -0.97 6.91
C GLY A 453 19.99 -0.34 6.16
N ASP A 454 21.11 -1.06 6.05
CA ASP A 454 22.28 -0.58 5.30
C ASP A 454 22.11 -0.67 3.77
N TRP A 455 21.07 -1.35 3.27
CA TRP A 455 20.76 -1.45 1.84
C TRP A 455 19.79 -0.36 1.37
N GLN A 456 19.21 0.37 2.32
CA GLN A 456 18.20 1.39 2.06
C GLN A 456 18.81 2.60 1.35
N GLY A 457 18.16 3.05 0.27
CA GLY A 457 18.70 4.07 -0.64
C GLY A 457 19.70 3.54 -1.67
N VAL A 458 20.25 2.32 -1.49
CA VAL A 458 21.10 1.64 -2.48
C VAL A 458 20.28 0.72 -3.38
N ILE A 459 19.36 -0.05 -2.78
CA ILE A 459 18.40 -0.87 -3.53
C ILE A 459 17.12 -0.06 -3.79
N ASN A 460 16.75 0.05 -5.07
CA ASN A 460 15.47 0.67 -5.46
C ASN A 460 14.30 -0.22 -4.98
N ARG A 461 13.52 0.29 -4.02
CA ARG A 461 12.35 -0.38 -3.44
C ARG A 461 11.28 -0.69 -4.49
N TRP A 462 11.07 0.22 -5.43
CA TRP A 462 9.98 0.18 -6.40
C TRP A 462 10.39 -0.55 -7.67
N GLY A 463 11.40 -0.02 -8.38
CA GLY A 463 11.97 -0.60 -9.60
C GLY A 463 11.02 -0.77 -10.79
N TYR A 464 9.79 -0.25 -10.73
CA TYR A 464 8.87 -0.17 -11.87
C TYR A 464 8.33 1.26 -11.99
N GLN A 465 7.92 1.65 -13.20
CA GLN A 465 7.20 2.91 -13.44
C GLN A 465 5.79 2.60 -13.93
N PRO A 466 4.73 2.97 -13.18
CA PRO A 466 3.36 2.78 -13.63
C PRO A 466 3.03 3.71 -14.80
N GLN A 467 2.17 3.27 -15.72
CA GLN A 467 1.73 4.09 -16.86
C GLN A 467 1.12 5.44 -16.44
N ALA A 468 0.54 5.52 -15.24
CA ALA A 468 -0.03 6.73 -14.66
C ALA A 468 0.97 7.61 -13.86
N MET A 469 2.29 7.40 -13.99
CA MET A 469 3.29 8.12 -13.18
C MET A 469 3.20 9.65 -13.34
N ASP A 470 3.13 10.17 -14.58
CA ASP A 470 2.96 11.61 -14.84
C ASP A 470 1.73 12.19 -14.13
N LEU A 471 0.60 11.47 -14.21
CA LEU A 471 -0.65 11.86 -13.56
C LEU A 471 -0.50 11.95 -12.04
N MET A 472 0.20 10.98 -11.43
CA MET A 472 0.44 10.96 -9.98
C MET A 472 1.43 12.06 -9.56
N GLN A 473 2.50 12.29 -10.32
CA GLN A 473 3.45 13.37 -10.07
C GLN A 473 2.80 14.75 -10.20
N ARG A 474 1.98 14.99 -11.24
CA ARG A 474 1.23 16.25 -11.43
C ARG A 474 0.17 16.48 -10.35
N LEU A 475 -0.38 15.41 -9.77
CA LEU A 475 -1.27 15.53 -8.60
C LEU A 475 -0.48 15.85 -7.33
N LYS A 476 0.67 15.19 -7.09
CA LYS A 476 1.57 15.54 -5.97
C LYS A 476 2.04 16.98 -6.07
N GLN A 477 2.48 17.44 -7.24
CA GLN A 477 2.88 18.84 -7.47
C GLN A 477 1.75 19.85 -7.16
N ARG A 478 0.47 19.48 -7.31
CA ARG A 478 -0.66 20.35 -6.94
C ARG A 478 -0.92 20.40 -5.44
N TRP A 479 -0.78 19.28 -4.72
CA TRP A 479 -1.11 19.16 -3.29
C TRP A 479 0.10 19.33 -2.35
N ASP A 480 1.31 19.21 -2.88
CA ASP A 480 2.60 19.33 -2.20
C ASP A 480 3.60 20.00 -3.16
N GLN A 481 3.36 21.29 -3.46
CA GLN A 481 4.15 22.09 -4.41
C GLN A 481 5.65 22.18 -4.06
N GLN A 482 5.99 21.93 -2.79
CA GLN A 482 7.36 22.00 -2.28
C GLN A 482 8.01 20.62 -2.11
N GLY A 483 7.27 19.52 -2.31
CA GLY A 483 7.78 18.17 -2.15
C GLY A 483 8.12 17.80 -0.69
N ILE A 484 7.49 18.42 0.31
CA ILE A 484 7.84 18.19 1.71
C ILE A 484 7.40 16.80 2.20
N LEU A 485 6.32 16.24 1.67
CA LEU A 485 5.73 14.99 2.19
C LEU A 485 6.46 13.76 1.66
N ASN A 486 7.13 13.03 2.55
CA ASN A 486 7.78 11.74 2.30
C ASN A 486 8.68 11.74 1.04
N GLY A 487 9.46 12.81 0.83
CA GLY A 487 10.39 12.94 -0.30
C GLY A 487 11.39 11.77 -0.39
N GLY A 488 11.41 11.07 -1.52
CA GLY A 488 12.14 9.81 -1.75
C GLY A 488 11.25 8.56 -1.86
N GLU A 489 9.98 8.63 -1.45
CA GLU A 489 9.00 7.55 -1.62
C GLU A 489 8.35 7.55 -3.02
N PHE A 490 7.54 6.52 -3.31
CA PHE A 490 7.07 6.09 -4.65
C PHE A 490 6.71 7.15 -5.71
N ILE A 491 6.15 8.31 -5.33
CA ILE A 491 5.59 9.32 -6.27
C ILE A 491 6.55 10.52 -6.46
N VAL A 492 7.77 10.45 -5.91
CA VAL A 492 8.76 11.55 -5.92
C VAL A 492 9.65 11.49 -7.16
#